data_AF-A0A524FZP6-F1
#
_entry.id   AF-A0A524FZP6-F1
#
_cell.length_a   1.000
_cell.length_b   1.000
_cell.length_c   1.000
_cell.angle_alpha   90.00
_cell.angle_beta   90.00
_cell.angle_gamma   90.00
#
_symmetry.space_group_name_H-M   'P 1'
#
loop_
_entity.id
_entity.type
_entity.pdbx_description
1 polymer ?
#
loop_
_entity_poly.entity_id
_entity_poly.type
_entity_poly.pdbx_seq_one_letter_code
_entity_poly.pdbx_strand_id
1 'polypeptide(L)'
;MSNDNSDNDKSKSSRQGKKSSDMDELREVAEVLPQLFGALNDSIPKLISGLIGSVYSPESAGNMAKGIGQFYSNLIAEGIPEEVALDMTKKFVGALDFSKLISMVSDEASSETRRKKKRVSVDVNYDDEDEAFDEEFE
;
A
#
# COMPACT_ATOMS: atom_id res chain seq x y z
N MET A 1 -14.63 -29.05 81.59
CA MET A 1 -14.43 -27.80 80.83
C MET A 1 -13.01 -27.83 80.29
N SER A 2 -12.84 -28.18 79.02
CA SER A 2 -11.57 -28.08 78.32
C SER A 2 -11.87 -27.46 76.96
N ASN A 3 -11.30 -26.27 76.75
CA ASN A 3 -11.24 -25.60 75.46
C ASN A 3 -10.46 -26.50 74.51
N ASP A 4 -11.06 -26.83 73.37
CA ASP A 4 -10.31 -27.27 72.19
C ASP A 4 -10.61 -26.27 71.07
N ASN A 5 -9.65 -25.38 70.87
CA ASN A 5 -9.70 -24.29 69.91
C ASN A 5 -8.41 -24.43 69.10
N SER A 6 -8.42 -25.31 68.11
CA SER A 6 -7.29 -25.46 67.19
C SER A 6 -7.74 -26.15 65.90
N ASP A 7 -8.47 -25.43 65.06
CA ASP A 7 -8.65 -25.86 63.68
C ASP A 7 -8.82 -24.68 62.71
N ASN A 8 -7.82 -23.81 62.67
CA ASN A 8 -7.76 -22.75 61.69
C ASN A 8 -6.31 -22.49 61.25
N ASP A 9 -5.74 -23.36 60.40
CA ASP A 9 -4.53 -22.95 59.66
C ASP A 9 -4.16 -23.75 58.39
N LYS A 10 -5.12 -24.08 57.51
CA LYS A 10 -4.78 -24.66 56.19
C LYS A 10 -5.65 -24.16 55.05
N SER A 11 -5.65 -22.86 54.77
CA SER A 11 -6.28 -22.36 53.53
C SER A 11 -5.59 -21.15 52.88
N LYS A 12 -4.26 -21.06 52.88
CA LYS A 12 -3.56 -19.97 52.17
C LYS A 12 -2.19 -20.39 51.60
N SER A 13 -2.12 -21.35 50.67
CA SER A 13 -0.85 -21.59 49.94
C SER A 13 -1.00 -22.37 48.61
N SER A 14 -1.86 -21.94 47.68
CA SER A 14 -1.86 -22.55 46.34
C SER A 14 -2.22 -21.64 45.17
N ARG A 15 -2.43 -20.34 45.38
CA ARG A 15 -2.79 -19.40 44.29
C ARG A 15 -1.63 -18.64 43.66
N GLN A 16 -0.40 -18.80 44.16
CA GLN A 16 0.71 -17.92 43.77
C GLN A 16 1.65 -18.50 42.69
N GLY A 17 1.62 -19.82 42.44
CA GLY A 17 2.53 -20.47 41.49
C GLY A 17 2.11 -20.51 40.01
N LYS A 18 0.84 -20.25 39.69
CA LYS A 18 0.33 -20.26 38.29
C LYS A 18 0.37 -18.90 37.59
N LYS A 19 0.40 -17.80 38.35
CA LYS A 19 0.40 -16.45 37.76
C LYS A 19 1.72 -16.07 37.11
N SER A 20 2.85 -16.58 37.59
CA SER A 20 4.15 -16.25 37.00
C SER A 20 4.32 -16.88 35.62
N SER A 21 3.95 -18.16 35.44
CA SER A 21 4.09 -18.82 34.12
C SER A 21 3.22 -18.16 33.05
N ASP A 22 1.95 -17.86 33.34
CA ASP A 22 1.06 -17.23 32.37
C ASP A 22 1.54 -15.80 32.00
N MET A 23 2.12 -15.07 32.95
CA MET A 23 2.69 -13.74 32.70
C MET A 23 3.97 -13.82 31.86
N ASP A 24 4.79 -14.84 32.07
CA ASP A 24 6.01 -15.09 31.30
C ASP A 24 5.66 -15.50 29.85
N GLU A 25 4.67 -16.38 29.66
CA GLU A 25 4.15 -16.77 28.34
C GLU A 25 3.56 -15.57 27.57
N LEU A 26 2.78 -14.72 28.24
CA LEU A 26 2.24 -13.50 27.62
C LEU A 26 3.34 -12.50 27.24
N ARG A 27 4.41 -12.44 28.03
CA ARG A 27 5.56 -11.56 27.76
C ARG A 27 6.35 -12.05 26.56
N GLU A 28 6.56 -13.35 26.43
CA GLU A 28 7.20 -13.97 25.26
C GLU A 28 6.39 -13.71 23.98
N VAL A 29 5.07 -13.88 24.03
CA VAL A 29 4.19 -13.56 22.89
C VAL A 29 4.24 -12.07 22.54
N ALA A 30 4.26 -11.18 23.54
CA ALA A 30 4.37 -9.74 23.34
C ALA A 30 5.72 -9.30 22.73
N GLU A 31 6.79 -10.05 22.95
CA GLU A 31 8.11 -9.80 22.37
C GLU A 31 8.19 -10.24 20.90
N VAL A 32 7.48 -11.32 20.53
CA VAL A 32 7.47 -11.88 19.16
C VAL A 32 6.46 -11.18 18.25
N LEU A 33 5.34 -10.69 18.79
CA LEU A 33 4.27 -10.03 18.03
C LEU A 33 4.78 -8.89 17.13
N PRO A 34 5.58 -7.92 17.62
CA PRO A 34 6.07 -6.81 16.82
C PRO A 34 6.93 -7.25 15.64
N GLN A 35 7.71 -8.32 15.80
CA GLN A 35 8.53 -8.88 14.72
C GLN A 35 7.68 -9.55 13.66
N LEU A 36 6.64 -10.30 14.08
CA LEU A 36 5.69 -10.92 13.16
C LEU A 36 4.89 -9.86 12.39
N PHE A 37 4.37 -8.85 13.09
CA PHE A 37 3.66 -7.73 12.46
C PHE A 37 4.58 -6.90 11.57
N GLY A 38 5.84 -6.69 11.95
CA GLY A 38 6.84 -6.05 11.10
C GLY A 38 7.09 -6.85 9.81
N ALA A 39 7.33 -8.16 9.92
CA ALA A 39 7.54 -9.03 8.76
C ALA A 39 6.31 -9.07 7.83
N LEU A 40 5.10 -9.08 8.38
CA LEU A 40 3.85 -8.98 7.61
C LEU A 40 3.70 -7.62 6.94
N ASN A 41 3.98 -6.54 7.67
CA ASN A 41 3.93 -5.18 7.16
C ASN A 41 4.93 -4.94 6.02
N ASP A 42 6.06 -5.64 6.02
CA ASP A 42 7.04 -5.56 4.93
C ASP A 42 6.65 -6.45 3.74
N SER A 43 6.01 -7.59 4.01
CA SER A 43 5.71 -8.61 2.99
C SER A 43 4.47 -8.26 2.18
N ILE A 44 3.43 -7.71 2.81
CA ILE A 44 2.16 -7.39 2.15
C ILE A 44 2.36 -6.31 1.06
N PRO A 45 3.02 -5.17 1.31
CA PRO A 45 3.28 -4.16 0.29
C PRO A 45 4.16 -4.68 -0.85
N LYS A 46 5.16 -5.54 -0.56
CA LYS A 46 6.03 -6.16 -1.58
C LYS A 46 5.25 -7.08 -2.50
N LEU A 47 4.30 -7.85 -1.96
CA LEU A 47 3.42 -8.71 -2.76
C LEU A 47 2.49 -7.87 -3.64
N ILE A 48 1.86 -6.84 -3.08
CA ILE A 48 1.00 -5.91 -3.84
C ILE A 48 1.81 -5.24 -4.96
N SER A 49 3.01 -4.73 -4.65
CA SER A 49 3.92 -4.09 -5.61
C SER A 49 4.39 -5.06 -6.70
N GLY A 50 4.67 -6.32 -6.33
CA GLY A 50 5.03 -7.37 -7.28
C GLY A 50 3.88 -7.75 -8.22
N LEU A 51 2.65 -7.83 -7.69
CA LEU A 51 1.44 -8.07 -8.49
C LEU A 51 1.15 -6.89 -9.42
N ILE A 52 1.26 -5.65 -8.92
CA ILE A 52 1.12 -4.45 -9.75
C ILE A 52 2.20 -4.44 -10.83
N GLY A 53 3.46 -4.73 -10.50
CA GLY A 53 4.54 -4.84 -11.48
C GLY A 53 4.30 -5.94 -12.52
N SER A 54 3.70 -7.06 -12.13
CA SER A 54 3.27 -8.12 -13.05
C SER A 54 2.15 -7.65 -13.98
N VAL A 55 1.17 -6.91 -13.46
CA VAL A 55 0.05 -6.32 -14.20
C VAL A 55 0.47 -5.10 -15.04
N TYR A 56 1.59 -4.46 -14.72
CA TYR A 56 2.22 -3.39 -15.50
C TYR A 56 3.38 -3.88 -16.37
N SER A 57 3.53 -5.21 -16.52
CA SER A 57 4.49 -5.78 -17.47
C SER A 57 4.22 -5.22 -18.88
N PRO A 58 5.25 -5.09 -19.73
CA PRO A 58 5.06 -4.67 -21.13
C PRO A 58 3.99 -5.49 -21.86
N GLU A 59 3.87 -6.77 -21.50
CA GLU A 59 2.83 -7.67 -22.00
C GLU A 59 1.42 -7.25 -21.54
N SER A 60 1.23 -6.97 -20.26
CA SER A 60 -0.07 -6.57 -19.72
C SER A 60 -0.49 -5.17 -20.22
N ALA A 61 0.46 -4.23 -20.30
CA ALA A 61 0.24 -2.94 -20.93
C ALA A 61 -0.14 -3.08 -22.42
N GLY A 62 0.51 -3.99 -23.15
CA GLY A 62 0.19 -4.30 -24.55
C GLY A 62 -1.20 -4.91 -24.72
N ASN A 63 -1.57 -5.86 -23.88
CA ASN A 63 -2.92 -6.46 -23.87
C ASN A 63 -3.99 -5.43 -23.56
N MET A 64 -3.71 -4.53 -22.62
CA MET A 64 -4.62 -3.43 -22.27
C MET A 64 -4.78 -2.45 -23.44
N ALA A 65 -3.68 -1.99 -24.06
CA ALA A 65 -3.71 -1.12 -25.22
C ALA A 65 -4.51 -1.73 -26.38
N LYS A 66 -4.34 -3.04 -26.61
CA LYS A 66 -5.12 -3.79 -27.59
C LYS A 66 -6.61 -3.79 -27.26
N GLY A 67 -6.97 -3.98 -25.99
CA GLY A 67 -8.36 -3.91 -25.53
C GLY A 67 -8.99 -2.53 -25.71
N ILE A 68 -8.25 -1.46 -25.39
CA ILE A 68 -8.68 -0.07 -25.63
C ILE A 68 -8.92 0.18 -27.12
N GLY A 69 -8.01 -0.26 -27.99
CA GLY A 69 -8.15 -0.12 -29.45
C GLY A 69 -9.33 -0.93 -30.02
N GLN A 70 -9.59 -2.12 -29.47
CA GLN A 70 -10.77 -2.91 -29.81
C GLN A 70 -12.06 -2.24 -29.35
N PHE A 71 -12.09 -1.69 -28.14
CA PHE A 71 -13.22 -0.93 -27.62
C PHE A 71 -13.56 0.25 -28.55
N TYR A 72 -12.57 1.08 -28.90
CA TYR A 72 -12.76 2.18 -29.85
C TYR A 72 -13.29 1.71 -31.21
N SER A 73 -12.66 0.69 -31.79
CA SER A 73 -13.07 0.11 -33.08
C SER A 73 -14.50 -0.41 -33.05
N ASN A 74 -14.91 -1.04 -31.94
CA ASN A 74 -16.27 -1.57 -31.77
C ASN A 74 -17.30 -0.45 -31.67
N LEU A 75 -17.01 0.65 -30.97
CA LEU A 75 -17.92 1.80 -30.91
C LEU A 75 -18.21 2.34 -32.31
N ILE A 76 -17.17 2.48 -33.15
CA ILE A 76 -17.32 2.91 -34.55
C ILE A 76 -18.15 1.89 -35.33
N ALA A 77 -17.86 0.60 -35.17
CA ALA A 77 -18.59 -0.48 -35.84
C ALA A 77 -20.09 -0.52 -35.46
N GLU A 78 -20.43 -0.12 -34.24
CA GLU A 78 -21.81 0.02 -33.75
C GLU A 78 -22.51 1.30 -34.25
N GLY A 79 -21.81 2.12 -35.04
CA GLY A 79 -22.36 3.33 -35.64
C GLY A 79 -22.19 4.59 -34.78
N ILE A 80 -21.37 4.54 -33.74
CA ILE A 80 -21.03 5.73 -32.94
C ILE A 80 -20.06 6.60 -33.76
N PRO A 81 -20.33 7.91 -33.92
CA PRO A 81 -19.44 8.82 -34.63
C PRO A 81 -18.03 8.80 -34.04
N GLU A 82 -17.01 8.95 -34.90
CA GLU A 82 -15.60 8.80 -34.53
C GLU A 82 -15.19 9.70 -33.36
N GLU A 83 -15.59 10.98 -33.38
CA GLU A 83 -15.30 11.91 -32.28
C GLU A 83 -15.92 11.48 -30.95
N VAL A 84 -17.14 10.95 -30.98
CA VAL A 84 -17.85 10.48 -29.79
C VAL A 84 -17.22 9.19 -29.26
N ALA A 85 -16.86 8.26 -30.15
CA ALA A 85 -16.18 7.03 -29.79
C ALA A 85 -14.80 7.31 -29.16
N LEU A 86 -14.06 8.28 -29.72
CA LEU A 86 -12.77 8.71 -29.19
C LEU A 86 -12.92 9.34 -27.81
N ASP A 87 -13.90 10.22 -27.62
CA ASP A 87 -14.20 10.85 -26.33
C ASP A 87 -14.61 9.81 -25.27
N MET A 88 -15.50 8.86 -25.61
CA MET A 88 -15.88 7.76 -24.72
C MET A 88 -14.67 6.89 -24.32
N THR A 89 -13.80 6.59 -25.28
CA THR A 89 -12.58 5.83 -25.04
C THR A 89 -11.61 6.59 -24.11
N LYS A 90 -11.39 7.88 -24.36
CA LYS A 90 -10.56 8.75 -23.51
C LYS A 90 -11.11 8.82 -22.07
N LYS A 91 -12.42 8.97 -21.91
CA LYS A 91 -13.10 8.97 -20.60
C LYS A 91 -12.98 7.62 -19.90
N PHE A 92 -13.14 6.52 -20.62
CA PHE A 92 -12.96 5.18 -20.06
C PHE A 92 -11.53 4.96 -19.57
N VAL A 93 -10.53 5.28 -20.39
CA VAL A 93 -9.11 5.17 -20.00
C VAL A 93 -8.78 6.11 -18.85
N GLY A 94 -9.27 7.35 -18.86
CA GLY A 94 -9.07 8.31 -17.78
C GLY A 94 -9.74 7.91 -16.46
N ALA A 95 -10.84 7.17 -16.50
CA ALA A 95 -11.48 6.61 -15.30
C ALA A 95 -10.68 5.45 -14.69
N LEU A 96 -9.88 4.75 -15.51
CA LEU A 96 -8.90 3.78 -15.05
C LEU A 96 -7.66 4.53 -14.58
N ASP A 97 -7.78 5.25 -13.47
CA ASP A 97 -6.74 6.15 -12.98
C ASP A 97 -5.61 5.37 -12.29
N PHE A 98 -4.81 4.66 -13.09
CA PHE A 98 -3.69 3.83 -12.61
C PHE A 98 -2.63 4.67 -11.93
N SER A 99 -2.48 5.95 -12.32
CA SER A 99 -1.60 6.89 -11.64
C SER A 99 -1.91 7.02 -10.16
N LYS A 100 -3.19 7.00 -9.77
CA LYS A 100 -3.61 7.08 -8.37
C LYS A 100 -3.31 5.80 -7.59
N LEU A 101 -3.41 4.64 -8.24
CA LEU A 101 -3.04 3.35 -7.63
C LEU A 101 -1.53 3.28 -7.44
N ILE A 102 -0.76 3.70 -8.44
CA ILE A 102 0.69 3.77 -8.41
C ILE A 102 1.15 4.77 -7.34
N SER A 103 0.54 5.96 -7.26
CA SER A 103 0.94 6.96 -6.26
C SER A 103 0.70 6.47 -4.83
N MET A 104 -0.39 5.74 -4.56
CA MET A 104 -0.62 5.13 -3.25
C MET A 104 0.47 4.11 -2.87
N VAL A 105 0.88 3.25 -3.80
CA VAL A 105 1.97 2.29 -3.57
C VAL A 105 3.34 2.97 -3.47
N SER A 106 3.55 4.03 -4.23
CA SER A 106 4.80 4.80 -4.25
C SER A 106 4.97 5.64 -2.98
N ASP A 107 3.88 6.20 -2.45
CA ASP A 107 3.86 6.94 -1.19
C ASP A 107 4.12 6.01 0.01
N GLU A 108 3.57 4.79 -0.02
CA GLU A 108 3.84 3.75 0.98
C GLU A 108 5.32 3.32 0.94
N ALA A 109 5.86 3.01 -0.25
CA ALA A 109 7.26 2.60 -0.43
C ALA A 109 8.29 3.70 -0.12
N SER A 110 7.91 4.97 -0.25
CA SER A 110 8.78 6.12 0.07
C SER A 110 8.69 6.57 1.55
N SER A 111 7.73 6.05 2.31
CA SER A 111 7.58 6.34 3.75
C SER A 111 8.70 5.75 4.62
N GLU A 112 9.37 4.68 4.18
CA GLU A 112 10.55 4.11 4.86
C GLU A 112 11.84 4.91 4.64
N THR A 113 11.94 5.73 3.59
CA THR A 113 13.18 6.47 3.26
C THR A 113 13.18 7.96 3.65
N ARG A 114 12.07 8.52 4.15
CA ARG A 114 11.99 9.95 4.50
C ARG A 114 12.51 10.35 5.89
N ARG A 115 12.97 9.43 6.75
CA ARG A 115 13.59 9.78 8.05
C ARG A 115 15.10 10.07 8.02
N LYS A 116 15.78 9.95 6.87
CA LYS A 116 17.21 10.31 6.73
C LYS A 116 17.49 11.14 5.47
N LYS A 117 16.86 12.31 5.33
CA LYS A 117 17.34 13.37 4.42
C LYS A 117 16.97 14.76 4.93
N LYS A 118 17.23 15.01 6.21
CA LYS A 118 17.59 16.37 6.64
C LYS A 118 19.10 16.47 6.44
N ARG A 119 19.53 17.48 5.67
CA ARG A 119 20.90 17.79 5.21
C ARG A 119 21.26 17.09 3.89
N VAL A 120 21.00 17.75 2.76
CA VAL A 120 22.01 18.33 1.86
C VAL A 120 21.23 19.20 0.88
N SER A 121 21.47 20.52 0.94
CA SER A 121 21.12 21.50 -0.08
C SER A 121 21.83 21.16 -1.38
N VAL A 122 21.09 20.97 -2.46
CA VAL A 122 21.63 21.09 -3.83
C VAL A 122 20.67 21.98 -4.58
N ASP A 123 21.13 23.19 -4.86
CA ASP A 123 20.56 24.11 -5.83
C ASP A 123 20.29 23.37 -7.15
N VAL A 124 19.06 23.44 -7.62
CA VAL A 124 18.75 23.24 -9.04
C VAL A 124 18.00 24.49 -9.45
N ASN A 125 18.74 25.41 -10.10
CA ASN A 125 18.17 26.54 -10.81
C ASN A 125 17.13 26.02 -11.81
N TYR A 126 15.89 26.48 -11.67
CA TYR A 126 14.99 26.59 -12.80
C TYR A 126 15.39 27.88 -13.51
N ASP A 127 16.14 27.76 -14.61
CA ASP A 127 16.21 28.84 -15.58
C ASP A 127 14.83 28.89 -16.27
N ASP A 128 14.06 29.89 -15.85
CA ASP A 128 12.96 30.48 -16.62
C ASP A 128 13.53 31.01 -17.94
N GLU A 129 13.25 30.33 -19.05
CA GLU A 129 13.13 31.00 -20.34
C GLU A 129 11.85 30.53 -21.01
N ASP A 130 10.77 31.20 -20.61
CA ASP A 130 9.63 31.47 -21.48
C ASP A 130 10.15 32.24 -22.71
N GLU A 131 10.24 31.60 -23.87
CA GLU A 131 10.13 32.31 -25.14
C GLU A 131 9.03 31.67 -25.99
N ALA A 132 7.94 32.44 -26.11
CA ALA A 132 6.87 32.25 -27.04
C ALA A 132 7.42 32.19 -28.48
N PHE A 133 6.92 31.24 -29.26
CA PHE A 133 6.96 31.36 -30.71
C PHE A 133 5.54 31.16 -31.25
N ASP A 134 4.83 32.28 -31.28
CA ASP A 134 3.66 32.52 -32.12
C ASP A 134 4.06 32.53 -33.60
N GLU A 135 3.06 32.30 -34.46
CA GLU A 135 3.00 32.60 -35.90
C GLU A 135 3.86 31.73 -36.85
N GLU A 136 3.45 31.34 -38.05
CA GLU A 136 2.22 31.42 -38.85
C GLU A 136 2.47 30.51 -40.08
N PHE A 137 1.39 30.16 -40.78
CA PHE A 137 1.30 29.41 -42.04
C PHE A 137 2.28 29.84 -43.16
N GLU A 138 2.75 28.87 -43.95
CA GLU A 138 2.54 28.83 -45.42
C GLU A 138 2.62 27.39 -45.96
#